data_AF-A0A1E4IVG3-F1
#
_entry.id   AF-A0A1E4IVG3-F1
#
_cell.length_a   1.000
_cell.length_b   1.000
_cell.length_c   1.000
_cell.angle_alpha   90.00
_cell.angle_beta   90.00
_cell.angle_gamma   90.00
#
_symmetry.space_group_name_H-M   'P 1'
#
loop_
_entity.id
_entity.type
_entity.pdbx_description
1 polymer ?
#
loop_
_entity_poly.entity_id
_entity_poly.type
_entity_poly.pdbx_seq_one_letter_code
_entity_poly.pdbx_strand_id
1 'polypeptide(L)'
;MTLEAILAYLHILAILTMVVFISSEAALCRVQWLNAAVVERLARVDMVYGIAAIAVLATGIARTWWGVKGTAWYWTNPLLHVKLGLFIIVGVLSIFPTLTYFRWRKTLRATGKLPDEADIKKTRKLVMVQAHLIALIPLVAVFLARGFGK
;
A
#
# COMPACT_ATOMS: atom_id res chain seq x y z
N MET A 1 18.98 -10.46 17.91
CA MET A 1 19.02 -9.03 18.30
C MET A 1 19.30 -8.11 17.10
N THR A 2 20.45 -8.22 16.42
CA THR A 2 20.78 -7.35 15.26
C THR A 2 19.89 -7.58 14.03
N LEU A 3 19.72 -8.84 13.59
CA LEU A 3 18.85 -9.19 12.46
C LEU A 3 17.41 -8.70 12.66
N GLU A 4 16.87 -8.86 13.87
CA GLU A 4 15.52 -8.40 14.18
C GLU A 4 15.36 -6.88 14.11
N ALA A 5 16.33 -6.14 14.62
CA ALA A 5 16.35 -4.68 14.52
C ALA A 5 16.38 -4.24 13.05
N ILE A 6 17.20 -4.90 12.21
CA ILE A 6 17.28 -4.64 10.77
C ILE A 6 15.93 -4.95 10.09
N LEU A 7 15.34 -6.10 10.35
CA LEU A 7 14.04 -6.48 9.77
C LEU A 7 12.92 -5.53 10.22
N ALA A 8 12.92 -5.11 11.48
CA ALA A 8 11.97 -4.12 11.99
C ALA A 8 12.15 -2.77 11.31
N TYR A 9 13.39 -2.29 11.18
CA TYR A 9 13.72 -1.05 10.46
C TYR A 9 13.27 -1.12 8.99
N LEU A 10 13.62 -2.18 8.26
CA LEU A 10 13.23 -2.35 6.86
C LEU A 10 11.70 -2.41 6.71
N HIS A 11 11.00 -3.08 7.62
CA HIS A 11 9.54 -3.12 7.61
C HIS A 11 8.93 -1.73 7.83
N ILE A 12 9.44 -0.97 8.80
CA ILE A 12 8.95 0.39 9.08
C ILE A 12 9.25 1.31 7.89
N LEU A 13 10.45 1.25 7.33
CA LEU A 13 10.82 2.01 6.15
C LEU A 13 9.88 1.72 4.98
N ALA A 14 9.61 0.44 4.71
CA ALA A 14 8.67 0.03 3.67
C ALA A 14 7.25 0.55 3.92
N ILE A 15 6.77 0.53 5.18
CA ILE A 15 5.47 1.09 5.55
C ILE A 15 5.45 2.61 5.30
N LEU A 16 6.49 3.33 5.73
CA LEU A 16 6.57 4.78 5.53
C LEU A 16 6.58 5.13 4.04
N THR A 17 7.36 4.40 3.23
CA THR A 17 7.35 4.55 1.77
C THR A 17 5.95 4.28 1.21
N MET A 18 5.31 3.18 1.59
CA MET A 18 3.96 2.84 1.13
C MET A 18 2.95 3.95 1.46
N VAL A 19 2.95 4.48 2.68
CA VAL A 19 2.06 5.55 3.14
C VAL A 19 2.32 6.88 2.40
N VAL A 20 3.60 7.23 2.17
CA VAL A 20 3.96 8.44 1.43
C VAL A 20 3.47 8.38 -0.02
N PHE A 21 3.65 7.23 -0.68
CA PHE A 21 3.33 7.10 -2.10
C PHE A 21 1.82 6.95 -2.35
N ILE A 22 1.06 6.23 -1.51
CA ILE A 22 -0.41 6.20 -1.62
C ILE A 22 -1.03 7.58 -1.36
N SER A 23 -0.47 8.34 -0.41
CA SER A 23 -0.91 9.71 -0.14
C SER A 23 -0.59 10.64 -1.31
N SER A 24 0.56 10.43 -1.95
CA SER A 24 0.96 11.15 -3.17
C SER A 24 0.03 10.86 -4.34
N GLU A 25 -0.42 9.61 -4.53
CA GLU A 25 -1.44 9.29 -5.52
C GLU A 25 -2.77 10.00 -5.24
N ALA A 26 -3.24 9.99 -3.99
CA ALA A 26 -4.48 10.65 -3.60
C ALA A 26 -4.41 12.18 -3.81
N ALA A 27 -3.21 12.76 -3.66
CA ALA A 27 -2.94 14.17 -3.91
C ALA A 27 -2.87 14.48 -5.41
N LEU A 28 -2.18 13.66 -6.20
CA LEU A 28 -1.98 13.87 -7.64
C LEU A 28 -3.21 13.54 -8.49
N CYS A 29 -4.00 12.54 -8.11
CA CYS A 29 -5.18 12.10 -8.84
C CYS A 29 -6.38 13.05 -8.62
N ARG A 30 -6.21 14.35 -8.90
CA ARG A 30 -7.27 15.37 -8.84
C ARG A 30 -7.51 15.98 -10.20
N VAL A 31 -8.79 16.18 -10.53
CA VAL A 31 -9.23 16.73 -11.82
C VAL A 31 -8.54 18.05 -12.15
N GLN A 32 -8.44 18.95 -11.17
CA GLN A 32 -7.91 20.30 -11.37
C GLN A 32 -6.41 20.34 -11.69
N TRP A 33 -5.66 19.29 -11.35
CA TRP A 33 -4.20 19.27 -11.47
C TRP A 33 -3.72 18.24 -12.49
N LEU A 34 -4.62 17.45 -13.06
CA LEU A 34 -4.26 16.36 -13.94
C LEU A 34 -3.85 16.92 -15.32
N ASN A 35 -2.64 16.58 -15.73
CA ASN A 35 -2.09 16.87 -17.04
C ASN A 35 -1.23 15.70 -17.51
N ALA A 36 -0.66 15.79 -18.72
CA ALA A 36 0.12 14.71 -19.32
C ALA A 36 1.30 14.25 -18.43
N ALA A 37 2.04 15.19 -17.84
CA ALA A 37 3.15 14.88 -16.95
C ALA A 37 2.68 14.22 -15.64
N VAL A 38 1.53 14.61 -15.11
CA VAL A 38 0.94 14.01 -13.91
C VAL A 38 0.48 12.58 -14.17
N VAL A 39 -0.08 12.25 -15.34
CA VAL A 39 -0.44 10.87 -15.70
C VAL A 39 0.80 9.96 -15.74
N GLU A 40 1.89 10.43 -16.34
CA GLU A 40 3.18 9.71 -16.33
C GLU A 40 3.77 9.58 -14.92
N ARG A 41 3.57 10.60 -14.07
CA ARG A 41 4.03 10.58 -12.68
C ARG A 41 3.20 9.62 -11.83
N LEU A 42 1.88 9.56 -12.00
CA LEU A 42 0.99 8.65 -11.28
C LEU A 42 1.44 7.20 -11.48
N ALA A 43 1.74 6.78 -12.70
CA ALA A 43 2.24 5.43 -12.96
C ALA A 43 3.59 5.13 -12.27
N ARG A 44 4.47 6.12 -12.14
CA ARG A 44 5.75 5.95 -11.41
C ARG A 44 5.55 5.90 -9.90
N VAL A 45 4.66 6.75 -9.37
CA VAL A 45 4.33 6.77 -7.94
C VAL A 45 3.67 5.44 -7.54
N ASP A 46 2.74 4.95 -8.35
CA ASP A 46 2.05 3.66 -8.19
C ASP A 46 3.03 2.47 -8.24
N MET A 47 4.01 2.51 -9.13
CA MET A 47 5.08 1.50 -9.15
C MET A 47 5.88 1.47 -7.84
N VAL A 48 6.26 2.63 -7.29
CA VAL A 48 7.00 2.69 -6.02
C VAL A 48 6.11 2.26 -4.86
N TYR A 49 4.83 2.63 -4.85
CA TYR A 49 3.84 2.13 -3.89
C TYR A 49 3.75 0.59 -3.94
N GLY A 50 3.63 0.00 -5.13
CA GLY A 50 3.57 -1.45 -5.32
C GLY A 50 4.82 -2.16 -4.84
N ILE A 51 6.01 -1.64 -5.14
CA ILE A 51 7.29 -2.17 -4.63
C ILE A 51 7.34 -2.08 -3.10
N ALA A 52 6.92 -0.96 -2.54
CA ALA A 52 6.87 -0.77 -1.09
C ALA A 52 5.89 -1.76 -0.44
N ALA A 53 4.71 -2.00 -1.02
CA ALA A 53 3.76 -2.99 -0.54
C ALA A 53 4.36 -4.41 -0.53
N ILE A 54 5.04 -4.81 -1.60
CA ILE A 54 5.75 -6.11 -1.65
C ILE A 54 6.82 -6.17 -0.55
N ALA A 55 7.59 -5.09 -0.36
CA ALA A 55 8.60 -5.01 0.69
C ALA A 55 7.99 -5.10 2.10
N VAL A 56 6.84 -4.47 2.36
CA VAL A 56 6.08 -4.58 3.61
C VAL A 56 5.68 -6.03 3.86
N LEU A 57 5.13 -6.71 2.85
CA LEU A 57 4.71 -8.11 2.99
C LEU A 57 5.90 -9.04 3.25
N ALA A 58 6.96 -8.94 2.44
CA ALA A 58 8.15 -9.77 2.57
C ALA A 58 8.84 -9.60 3.94
N THR A 59 9.05 -8.36 4.36
CA THR A 59 9.63 -8.06 5.68
C THR A 59 8.69 -8.44 6.82
N GLY A 60 7.37 -8.32 6.64
CA GLY A 60 6.36 -8.72 7.62
C GLY A 60 6.39 -10.23 7.86
N ILE A 61 6.37 -11.01 6.78
CA ILE A 61 6.54 -12.48 6.80
C ILE A 61 7.86 -12.81 7.48
N ALA A 62 8.99 -12.26 7.04
CA ALA A 62 10.29 -12.49 7.65
C ALA A 62 10.30 -12.28 9.18
N ARG A 63 9.63 -11.23 9.67
CA ARG A 63 9.50 -10.96 11.11
C ARG A 63 8.66 -11.98 11.87
N THR A 64 7.72 -12.68 11.21
CA THR A 64 6.99 -13.78 11.85
C THR A 64 7.83 -15.06 11.98
N TRP A 65 8.81 -15.27 11.07
CA TRP A 65 9.71 -16.43 11.14
C TRP A 65 10.91 -16.22 12.06
N TRP A 66 11.54 -15.04 11.98
CA TRP A 66 12.80 -14.73 12.68
C TRP A 66 12.64 -13.72 13.82
N GLY A 67 11.41 -13.49 14.29
CA GLY A 67 11.12 -12.52 15.35
C GLY A 67 11.14 -13.10 16.77
N VAL A 68 11.28 -12.22 17.78
CA VAL A 68 11.48 -12.58 19.20
C VAL A 68 10.43 -13.54 19.76
N LYS A 69 9.16 -13.40 19.35
CA LYS A 69 8.04 -14.16 19.93
C LYS A 69 7.90 -15.59 19.38
N GLY A 70 8.68 -15.96 18.37
CA GLY A 70 8.61 -17.27 17.72
C GLY A 70 7.42 -17.42 16.77
N THR A 71 7.56 -18.31 15.79
CA THR A 71 6.59 -18.50 14.69
C THR A 71 5.21 -18.92 15.19
N ALA A 72 5.15 -19.87 16.11
CA ALA A 72 3.90 -20.40 16.65
C ALA A 72 3.06 -19.31 17.34
N TRP A 73 3.70 -18.37 18.06
CA TRP A 73 3.00 -17.27 18.70
C TRP A 73 2.34 -16.33 17.68
N TYR A 74 3.03 -16.02 16.59
CA TYR A 74 2.49 -15.16 15.54
C TYR A 74 1.33 -15.82 14.80
N TRP A 75 1.52 -17.04 14.32
CA TRP A 75 0.58 -17.71 13.43
C TRP A 75 -0.69 -18.24 14.11
N THR A 76 -0.67 -18.42 15.43
CA THR A 76 -1.88 -18.76 16.22
C THR A 76 -2.71 -17.55 16.61
N ASN A 77 -2.16 -16.33 16.54
CA ASN A 77 -2.86 -15.12 16.99
C ASN A 77 -3.85 -14.61 15.91
N PRO A 78 -5.17 -14.55 16.16
CA PRO A 78 -6.17 -14.02 15.23
C PRO A 78 -5.88 -12.60 14.72
N LEU A 79 -5.25 -11.73 15.52
CA LEU A 79 -4.94 -10.36 15.08
C LEU A 79 -3.87 -10.33 13.99
N LEU A 80 -2.99 -11.33 13.91
CA LEU A 80 -2.08 -11.44 12.76
C LEU A 80 -2.88 -11.67 11.47
N HIS A 81 -3.87 -12.58 11.51
CA HIS A 81 -4.72 -12.90 10.36
C HIS A 81 -5.58 -11.71 9.95
N VAL A 82 -6.12 -10.96 10.90
CA VAL A 82 -6.82 -9.69 10.62
C VAL A 82 -5.89 -8.68 9.96
N LYS A 83 -4.68 -8.48 10.50
CA LYS A 83 -3.68 -7.58 9.93
C LYS A 83 -3.33 -7.98 8.49
N LEU A 84 -3.07 -9.27 8.26
CA LEU A 84 -2.72 -9.81 6.96
C LEU A 84 -3.90 -9.72 5.98
N GLY A 85 -5.11 -10.03 6.43
CA GLY A 85 -6.35 -9.90 5.65
C GLY A 85 -6.60 -8.47 5.20
N LEU A 86 -6.46 -7.49 6.10
CA LEU A 86 -6.53 -6.06 5.73
C LEU A 86 -5.49 -5.69 4.69
N PHE A 87 -4.25 -6.17 4.84
CA PHE A 87 -3.19 -5.92 3.87
C PHE A 87 -3.50 -6.53 2.49
N ILE A 88 -4.03 -7.76 2.45
CA ILE A 88 -4.46 -8.42 1.21
C ILE A 88 -5.61 -7.65 0.55
N ILE A 89 -6.61 -7.21 1.32
CA ILE A 89 -7.73 -6.41 0.81
C ILE A 89 -7.21 -5.12 0.16
N VAL A 90 -6.29 -4.42 0.82
CA VAL A 90 -5.64 -3.23 0.26
C VAL A 90 -4.91 -3.56 -1.04
N GLY A 91 -4.12 -4.65 -1.08
CA GLY A 91 -3.40 -5.08 -2.27
C GLY A 91 -4.31 -5.47 -3.44
N VAL A 92 -5.46 -6.10 -3.17
CA VAL A 92 -6.46 -6.40 -4.22
C VAL A 92 -7.10 -5.09 -4.72
N LEU A 93 -7.44 -4.17 -3.81
CA LEU A 93 -8.00 -2.88 -4.19
C LEU A 93 -7.01 -2.05 -5.01
N SER A 94 -5.70 -2.15 -4.76
CA SER A 94 -4.68 -1.38 -5.48
C SER A 94 -4.50 -1.82 -6.93
N ILE A 95 -4.89 -3.05 -7.29
CA ILE A 95 -4.86 -3.51 -8.69
C ILE A 95 -5.72 -2.59 -9.59
N PHE A 96 -6.86 -2.10 -9.10
CA PHE A 96 -7.76 -1.28 -9.92
C PHE A 96 -7.15 0.08 -10.32
N PRO A 97 -6.62 0.91 -9.40
CA PRO A 97 -5.87 2.11 -9.78
C PRO A 97 -4.66 1.81 -10.68
N THR A 98 -3.85 0.79 -10.37
CA THR A 98 -2.68 0.42 -11.17
C THR A 98 -3.04 0.17 -12.64
N LEU A 99 -4.07 -0.66 -12.89
CA LEU A 99 -4.56 -0.92 -14.24
C LEU A 99 -5.13 0.34 -14.92
N THR A 100 -5.76 1.22 -14.14
CA THR A 100 -6.34 2.46 -14.64
C THR A 100 -5.25 3.46 -15.05
N TYR A 101 -4.23 3.67 -14.23
CA TYR A 101 -3.07 4.51 -14.57
C TYR A 101 -2.32 3.97 -15.77
N PHE A 102 -2.16 2.65 -15.88
CA PHE A 102 -1.54 2.03 -17.05
C PHE A 102 -2.34 2.32 -18.33
N ARG A 103 -3.67 2.16 -18.27
CA ARG A 103 -4.56 2.50 -19.39
C ARG A 103 -4.47 3.98 -19.78
N TRP A 104 -4.55 4.89 -18.81
CA TRP A 104 -4.46 6.32 -19.07
C TRP A 104 -3.14 6.70 -19.72
N ARG A 105 -2.03 6.17 -19.21
CA ARG A 105 -0.70 6.38 -19.77
C ARG A 105 -0.60 5.88 -21.21
N LYS A 106 -1.15 4.70 -21.50
CA LYS A 106 -1.19 4.14 -22.85
C LYS A 106 -2.00 5.04 -23.80
N THR A 107 -3.20 5.46 -23.41
CA THR A 107 -4.06 6.35 -24.21
C THR A 107 -3.41 7.71 -24.44
N LEU A 108 -2.81 8.30 -23.40
CA LEU A 108 -2.10 9.57 -23.48
C LEU A 108 -0.95 9.50 -24.48
N ARG A 109 -0.12 8.45 -24.41
CA ARG A 109 1.00 8.25 -25.35
C ARG A 109 0.55 8.02 -26.79
N ALA A 110 -0.58 7.35 -26.98
CA ALA A 110 -1.09 7.03 -28.31
C ALA A 110 -1.86 8.19 -28.96
N THR A 111 -2.56 9.01 -28.18
CA THR A 111 -3.55 9.97 -28.70
C THR A 111 -3.43 11.38 -28.16
N GLY A 112 -2.61 11.61 -27.13
CA GLY A 112 -2.53 12.89 -26.40
C GLY A 112 -3.74 13.18 -25.50
N LYS A 113 -4.76 12.31 -25.46
CA LYS A 113 -5.98 12.53 -24.67
C LYS A 113 -5.75 12.26 -23.18
N LEU A 114 -6.29 13.15 -22.36
CA LEU A 114 -6.36 12.99 -20.90
C LEU A 114 -7.58 12.15 -20.50
N PRO A 115 -7.58 11.58 -19.28
CA PRO A 115 -8.73 10.84 -18.75
C PRO A 115 -9.93 11.76 -18.50
N ASP A 116 -11.14 11.22 -18.62
CA ASP A 116 -12.37 11.93 -18.27
C ASP A 116 -12.47 12.18 -16.76
N GLU A 117 -13.13 13.28 -16.39
CA GLU A 117 -13.27 13.68 -14.98
C GLU A 117 -13.93 12.61 -14.10
N ALA A 118 -14.92 11.89 -14.64
CA ALA A 118 -15.63 10.84 -13.93
C ALA A 118 -14.68 9.70 -13.53
N ASP A 119 -13.80 9.29 -14.45
CA ASP A 119 -12.79 8.26 -14.20
C ASP A 119 -11.75 8.73 -13.18
N ILE A 120 -11.33 10.01 -13.24
CA ILE A 120 -10.41 10.59 -12.25
C ILE A 120 -11.05 10.56 -10.85
N LYS A 121 -12.29 11.03 -10.71
CA LYS A 121 -13.01 11.05 -9.41
C LYS A 121 -13.20 9.64 -8.85
N LYS A 122 -13.56 8.67 -9.70
CA LYS A 122 -13.72 7.26 -9.31
C LYS A 122 -12.39 6.66 -8.83
N THR A 123 -11.32 6.85 -9.59
CA THR A 123 -9.98 6.34 -9.25
C THR A 123 -9.47 6.95 -7.95
N ARG A 124 -9.61 8.27 -7.79
CA ARG A 124 -9.23 8.97 -6.56
C ARG A 124 -9.98 8.43 -5.34
N LYS A 125 -11.28 8.15 -5.46
CA LYS A 125 -12.07 7.58 -4.37
C LYS A 125 -11.52 6.23 -3.93
N LEU A 126 -11.13 5.36 -4.86
CA LEU A 126 -10.52 4.07 -4.55
C LEU A 126 -9.18 4.23 -3.82
N VAL A 127 -8.31 5.12 -4.29
CA VAL A 127 -7.02 5.43 -3.65
C VAL A 127 -7.24 5.98 -2.24
N MET A 128 -8.23 6.85 -2.03
CA MET A 128 -8.57 7.32 -0.70
C MET A 128 -9.05 6.19 0.22
N VAL A 129 -9.92 5.30 -0.27
CA VAL A 129 -10.37 4.15 0.52
C VAL A 129 -9.18 3.27 0.93
N GLN A 130 -8.24 3.01 0.02
CA GLN A 130 -7.01 2.28 0.33
C GLN A 130 -6.18 2.99 1.40
N ALA A 131 -5.97 4.30 1.30
CA ALA A 131 -5.21 5.06 2.29
C ALA A 131 -5.83 4.95 3.71
N HIS A 132 -7.17 4.98 3.82
CA HIS A 132 -7.85 4.82 5.11
C HIS A 132 -7.77 3.39 5.63
N LEU A 133 -7.90 2.38 4.76
CA LEU A 133 -7.72 0.97 5.14
C LEU A 133 -6.29 0.68 5.62
N ILE A 134 -5.27 1.27 4.97
CA ILE A 134 -3.88 1.18 5.39
C ILE A 134 -3.70 1.74 6.81
N ALA A 135 -4.41 2.81 7.19
CA ALA A 135 -4.34 3.38 8.54
C ALA A 135 -4.87 2.45 9.64
N LEU A 136 -5.75 1.50 9.31
CA LEU A 136 -6.25 0.50 10.26
C LEU A 136 -5.22 -0.61 10.55
N ILE A 137 -4.29 -0.86 9.62
CA ILE A 137 -3.28 -1.94 9.76
C ILE A 137 -2.35 -1.70 10.96
N PRO A 138 -1.76 -0.50 11.16
CA PRO A 138 -0.98 -0.18 12.36
C PRO A 138 -1.77 -0.31 13.65
N LEU A 139 -3.05 0.04 13.67
CA LEU A 139 -3.91 -0.11 14.85
C LEU A 139 -3.93 -1.58 15.29
N VAL A 140 -4.26 -2.50 14.39
CA VAL A 140 -4.25 -3.94 14.67
C VAL A 140 -2.86 -4.41 15.10
N ALA A 141 -1.80 -3.91 14.45
CA ALA A 141 -0.42 -4.24 14.79
C ALA A 141 -0.04 -3.82 16.23
N VAL A 142 -0.54 -2.68 16.72
CA VAL A 142 -0.31 -2.22 18.10
C VAL A 142 -0.97 -3.16 19.10
N PHE A 143 -2.24 -3.55 18.89
CA PHE A 143 -2.93 -4.51 19.74
C PHE A 143 -2.25 -5.87 19.76
N LEU A 144 -1.86 -6.38 18.58
CA LEU A 144 -1.07 -7.61 18.46
C LEU A 144 0.25 -7.51 19.25
N ALA A 145 1.00 -6.42 19.11
CA ALA A 145 2.27 -6.23 19.82
C ALA A 145 2.10 -6.26 21.35
N ARG A 146 0.99 -5.69 21.86
CA ARG A 146 0.61 -5.67 23.27
C ARG A 146 0.04 -7.00 23.80
N GLY A 147 -0.12 -8.01 22.94
CA GLY A 147 -0.51 -9.36 23.35
C GLY A 147 -2.01 -9.61 23.45
N PHE A 148 -2.83 -8.75 22.83
CA PHE A 148 -4.26 -9.02 22.63
C PHE A 148 -4.47 -10.14 21.59
N GLY A 149 -5.69 -10.69 21.55
CA GLY A 149 -6.06 -11.75 20.60
C GLY A 149 -5.39 -13.09 20.92
N LYS A 150 -5.43 -13.50 22.19
CA LYS A 150 -5.16 -14.88 22.58
C LYS A 150 -6.42 -15.71 22.47
#